data_AF-A0A814TGB4-F1
#
_entry.id   AF-A0A814TGB4-F1
#
_cell.length_a   1.000
_cell.length_b   1.000
_cell.length_c   1.000
_cell.angle_alpha   90.00
_cell.angle_beta   90.00
_cell.angle_gamma   90.00
#
_symmetry.space_group_name_H-M   'P 1'
#
loop_
_entity.id
_entity.type
_entity.pdbx_description
1 polymer ?
#
loop_
_entity_poly.entity_id
_entity_poly.type
_entity_poly.pdbx_seq_one_letter_code
_entity_poly.pdbx_strand_id
1 'polypeptide(L)'
;MSASTEASAIIDFFKRKSIFITGATGFIGKQLVEKLVRSCPDVEHIYLLVRPKRGHAVNDRLKDLFTSPLFNTVREMYPNFEEKISAVQGDILDPNFGLSPADETILIEQCHIVFHSAATVRFHEPLRLAIQMNVASIKKLLALCHKMKKLQSIVHVSTAYANCNRSDVAEMIYPPPIQPAKLLDASEWMDDQVFDVLTNKIINDRPNTYTFTKALAEYVISQEARDLPLAIIRPSIVGSSWREPIAGWIDNYNGPSGLVVATGKGMLRAMLGSSTAIADIVPVDVCVNMMIAIAWNTAIKHPKNIPVYHCCTGHLGTLTWGKVTEYGLHHLYNISLENAICYPYLQFTENRFRYHYLRTLQEVVPAFILDCYMRIIGRKPMFLKLSDKIYKSVRTLDFFTSNSWIFPNDNSVLLQNEMSDIDQKIFNFDLKELDWFQYWRHYCTGAKQFLLREDLARTAKCRTRYLRLKRIQNILYFTTIALVIKLVFFKSFKIRGIFLAIFRLFFAALSSLVAKLGLRAK
;
A
#
# COMPACT_ATOMS: atom_id res chain seq x y z
N MET A 1 -19.82 22.85 37.37
CA MET A 1 -20.24 22.69 35.95
C MET A 1 -20.03 21.23 35.60
N SER A 2 -21.12 20.47 35.48
CA SER A 2 -21.08 19.07 35.06
C SER A 2 -20.62 19.01 33.61
N ALA A 3 -19.44 18.43 33.36
CA ALA A 3 -19.07 18.05 32.01
C ALA A 3 -20.10 17.02 31.53
N SER A 4 -21.02 17.43 30.67
CA SER A 4 -21.81 16.47 29.90
C SER A 4 -20.80 15.63 29.12
N THR A 5 -20.68 14.34 29.47
CA THR A 5 -20.00 13.36 28.61
C THR A 5 -20.76 13.34 27.30
N GLU A 6 -20.26 14.09 26.32
CA GLU A 6 -20.83 14.19 24.98
C GLU A 6 -20.85 12.79 24.36
N ALA A 7 -22.03 12.33 23.94
CA ALA A 7 -22.20 11.00 23.35
C ALA A 7 -21.71 11.02 21.89
N SER A 8 -21.08 9.92 21.45
CA SER A 8 -20.59 9.78 20.08
C SER A 8 -21.76 9.52 19.12
N ALA A 9 -22.04 10.48 18.24
CA ALA A 9 -23.11 10.38 17.25
C ALA A 9 -22.83 9.26 16.23
N ILE A 10 -21.56 8.98 15.93
CA ILE A 10 -21.17 7.88 15.05
C ILE A 10 -21.46 6.53 15.72
N ILE A 11 -21.08 6.33 16.98
CA ILE A 11 -21.38 5.08 17.70
C ILE A 11 -22.89 4.87 17.80
N ASP A 12 -23.64 5.91 18.18
CA ASP A 12 -25.09 5.86 18.26
C ASP A 12 -25.74 5.55 16.91
N PHE A 13 -25.17 6.06 15.81
CA PHE A 13 -25.62 5.71 14.47
C PHE A 13 -25.43 4.22 14.15
N PHE A 14 -24.38 3.55 14.61
CA PHE A 14 -24.17 2.12 14.33
C PHE A 14 -24.97 1.19 15.25
N LYS A 15 -25.57 1.72 16.33
CA LYS A 15 -26.37 0.96 17.29
C LYS A 15 -27.56 0.25 16.64
N ARG A 16 -27.68 -1.06 16.89
CA ARG A 16 -28.76 -1.93 16.39
C ARG A 16 -28.92 -1.90 14.86
N LYS A 17 -27.81 -1.68 14.14
CA LYS A 17 -27.76 -1.76 12.68
C LYS A 17 -27.00 -2.97 12.23
N SER A 18 -27.44 -3.54 11.11
CA SER A 18 -26.72 -4.62 10.43
C SER A 18 -25.91 -4.09 9.25
N ILE A 19 -24.70 -4.63 9.10
CA ILE A 19 -23.69 -4.16 8.14
C ILE A 19 -23.34 -5.28 7.17
N PHE A 20 -23.26 -4.98 5.88
CA PHE A 20 -22.74 -5.89 4.86
C PHE A 20 -21.39 -5.40 4.34
N ILE A 21 -20.36 -6.26 4.37
CA ILE A 21 -19.00 -5.90 3.98
C ILE A 21 -18.50 -6.84 2.88
N THR A 22 -18.17 -6.29 1.72
CA THR A 22 -17.41 -7.00 0.68
C THR A 22 -15.92 -6.75 0.87
N GLY A 23 -15.09 -7.77 0.61
CA GLY A 23 -13.63 -7.63 0.74
C GLY A 23 -13.14 -7.65 2.19
N ALA A 24 -13.96 -8.11 3.13
CA ALA A 24 -13.66 -8.18 4.56
C ALA A 24 -12.39 -8.98 4.90
N THR A 25 -12.01 -9.96 4.06
CA THR A 25 -10.77 -10.73 4.26
C THR A 25 -9.51 -10.04 3.71
N GLY A 26 -9.64 -8.87 3.09
CA GLY A 26 -8.53 -8.05 2.59
C GLY A 26 -8.04 -7.05 3.64
N PHE A 27 -6.88 -6.42 3.41
CA PHE A 27 -6.19 -5.58 4.38
C PHE A 27 -7.07 -4.52 5.07
N ILE A 28 -7.68 -3.62 4.28
CA ILE A 28 -8.62 -2.60 4.78
C ILE A 28 -9.84 -3.25 5.43
N GLY A 29 -10.39 -4.29 4.80
CA GLY A 29 -11.60 -4.98 5.27
C GLY A 29 -11.43 -5.61 6.66
N LYS A 30 -10.29 -6.23 6.95
CA LYS A 30 -10.03 -6.83 8.28
C LYS A 30 -10.02 -5.76 9.36
N GLN A 31 -9.38 -4.63 9.06
CA GLN A 31 -9.28 -3.52 9.98
C GLN A 31 -10.62 -2.79 10.17
N LEU A 32 -11.44 -2.71 9.13
CA LEU A 32 -12.81 -2.21 9.24
C LEU A 32 -13.65 -3.07 10.17
N VAL A 33 -13.61 -4.41 10.01
CA VAL A 33 -14.34 -5.33 10.89
C VAL A 33 -13.85 -5.18 12.33
N GLU A 34 -12.53 -5.16 12.56
CA GLU A 34 -11.97 -4.95 13.90
C GLU A 34 -12.45 -3.64 14.52
N LYS A 35 -12.35 -2.53 13.78
CA LYS A 35 -12.69 -1.19 14.28
C LYS A 35 -14.17 -1.08 14.60
N LEU A 36 -15.05 -1.62 13.76
CA LEU A 36 -16.50 -1.64 13.98
C LEU A 36 -16.85 -2.42 15.25
N VAL A 37 -16.27 -3.60 15.44
CA VAL A 37 -16.53 -4.41 16.64
C VAL A 37 -15.99 -3.74 17.89
N ARG A 38 -14.76 -3.18 17.83
CA ARG A 38 -14.13 -2.54 18.98
C ARG A 38 -14.82 -1.24 19.41
N SER A 39 -15.22 -0.43 18.44
CA SER A 39 -15.69 0.95 18.69
C SER A 39 -17.21 1.08 18.68
N CYS A 40 -17.91 0.17 18.00
CA CYS A 40 -19.37 0.15 17.90
C CYS A 40 -19.93 -1.19 18.42
N PRO A 41 -19.77 -1.51 19.72
CA PRO A 41 -20.12 -2.83 20.26
C PRO A 41 -21.61 -3.15 20.17
N ASP A 42 -22.47 -2.13 20.09
CA ASP A 42 -23.93 -2.26 19.98
C ASP A 42 -24.43 -2.47 18.52
N VAL A 43 -23.53 -2.69 17.56
CA VAL A 43 -23.92 -3.18 16.22
C VAL A 43 -24.73 -4.47 16.36
N GLU A 44 -25.79 -4.58 15.57
CA GLU A 44 -26.70 -5.74 15.61
C GLU A 44 -25.99 -6.96 15.03
N HIS A 45 -25.54 -6.84 13.77
CA HIS A 45 -24.92 -7.94 13.03
C HIS A 45 -24.00 -7.46 11.91
N ILE A 46 -22.94 -8.21 11.62
CA ILE A 46 -22.01 -7.93 10.52
C ILE A 46 -21.96 -9.14 9.58
N TYR A 47 -22.46 -8.96 8.36
CA TYR A 47 -22.42 -9.94 7.28
C TYR A 47 -21.18 -9.73 6.42
N LEU A 48 -20.33 -10.75 6.31
CA LEU A 48 -19.09 -10.70 5.54
C LEU A 48 -19.24 -11.53 4.27
N LEU A 49 -19.09 -10.93 3.08
CA LEU A 49 -19.01 -11.70 1.84
C LEU A 49 -17.67 -12.44 1.77
N VAL A 50 -17.71 -13.76 1.84
CA VAL A 50 -16.50 -14.61 1.86
C VAL A 50 -16.53 -15.60 0.71
N ARG A 51 -15.49 -15.52 -0.13
CA ARG A 51 -15.30 -16.44 -1.26
C ARG A 51 -15.03 -17.88 -0.78
N PRO A 52 -15.65 -18.90 -1.40
CA PRO A 52 -15.28 -20.28 -1.13
C PRO A 52 -13.84 -20.55 -1.58
N LYS A 53 -13.15 -21.48 -0.92
CA LYS A 53 -11.83 -21.98 -1.32
C LYS A 53 -11.90 -23.49 -1.36
N ARG A 54 -11.31 -24.12 -2.39
CA ARG A 54 -11.31 -25.60 -2.52
C ARG A 54 -10.83 -26.24 -1.20
N GLY A 55 -11.70 -27.07 -0.61
CA GLY A 55 -11.43 -27.83 0.61
C GLY A 55 -11.42 -27.04 1.92
N HIS A 56 -11.93 -25.79 1.97
CA HIS A 56 -12.09 -25.04 3.23
C HIS A 56 -13.52 -24.54 3.33
N ALA A 57 -14.20 -24.79 4.46
CA ALA A 57 -15.51 -24.22 4.70
C ALA A 57 -15.40 -22.70 4.87
N VAL A 58 -16.46 -21.97 4.52
CA VAL A 58 -16.49 -20.51 4.67
C VAL A 58 -16.30 -20.10 6.14
N ASN A 59 -16.84 -20.88 7.07
CA ASN A 59 -16.67 -20.66 8.52
C ASN A 59 -15.22 -20.85 8.99
N ASP A 60 -14.42 -21.68 8.33
CA ASP A 60 -12.99 -21.82 8.67
C ASP A 60 -12.23 -20.54 8.32
N ARG A 61 -12.59 -19.89 7.21
CA ARG A 61 -11.98 -18.61 6.80
C ARG A 61 -12.32 -17.47 7.76
N LEU A 62 -13.51 -17.50 8.38
CA LEU A 62 -13.87 -16.56 9.45
C LEU A 62 -13.04 -16.81 10.70
N LYS A 63 -12.90 -18.06 11.13
CA LYS A 63 -12.05 -18.40 12.27
C LYS A 63 -10.60 -17.95 12.03
N ASP A 64 -10.05 -18.22 10.84
CA ASP A 64 -8.73 -17.75 10.45
C ASP A 64 -8.61 -16.23 10.52
N LEU A 65 -9.63 -15.50 10.08
CA LEU A 65 -9.68 -14.04 10.19
C LEU A 65 -9.55 -13.60 11.64
N PHE A 66 -10.35 -14.19 12.53
CA PHE A 66 -10.36 -13.84 13.94
C PHE A 66 -9.06 -14.22 14.63
N THR A 67 -8.39 -15.32 14.28
CA THR A 67 -7.08 -15.69 14.87
C THR A 67 -5.95 -14.67 14.62
N SER A 68 -6.12 -13.75 13.66
CA SER A 68 -5.15 -12.69 13.39
C SER A 68 -4.82 -11.87 14.65
N PRO A 69 -3.54 -11.46 14.86
CA PRO A 69 -3.16 -10.58 15.95
C PRO A 69 -3.94 -9.26 15.99
N LEU A 70 -4.46 -8.82 14.83
CA LEU A 70 -5.32 -7.64 14.72
C LEU A 70 -6.51 -7.67 15.69
N PHE A 71 -7.12 -8.84 15.90
CA PHE A 71 -8.32 -9.01 16.74
C PHE A 71 -7.99 -9.30 18.21
N ASN A 72 -6.72 -9.23 18.64
CA ASN A 72 -6.34 -9.46 20.05
C ASN A 72 -7.12 -8.55 21.00
N THR A 73 -7.12 -7.24 20.73
CA THR A 73 -7.82 -6.25 21.56
C THR A 73 -9.32 -6.49 21.61
N VAL A 74 -9.95 -6.80 20.47
CA VAL A 74 -11.37 -7.14 20.42
C VAL A 74 -11.70 -8.39 21.23
N ARG A 75 -10.88 -9.45 21.14
CA ARG A 75 -11.05 -10.67 21.95
C ARG A 75 -11.00 -10.40 23.45
N GLU A 76 -10.09 -9.53 23.87
CA GLU A 76 -9.94 -9.16 25.27
C GLU A 76 -11.13 -8.33 25.77
N MET A 77 -11.64 -7.40 24.95
CA MET A 77 -12.77 -6.52 25.32
C MET A 77 -14.13 -7.21 25.22
N TYR A 78 -14.34 -8.03 24.19
CA TYR A 78 -15.62 -8.63 23.83
C TYR A 78 -15.45 -10.11 23.47
N PRO A 79 -15.37 -11.03 24.45
CA PRO A 79 -15.06 -12.45 24.20
C PRO A 79 -16.00 -13.15 23.21
N ASN A 80 -17.26 -12.73 23.14
CA ASN A 80 -18.30 -13.32 22.28
C ASN A 80 -18.58 -12.51 21.00
N PHE A 81 -17.67 -11.62 20.59
CA PHE A 81 -17.89 -10.76 19.43
C PHE A 81 -18.19 -11.53 18.13
N GLU A 82 -17.70 -12.77 18.03
CA GLU A 82 -17.88 -13.64 16.86
C GLU A 82 -19.37 -13.97 16.62
N GLU A 83 -20.21 -13.98 17.65
CA GLU A 83 -21.65 -14.28 17.54
C GLU A 83 -22.40 -13.24 16.69
N LYS A 84 -21.89 -12.01 16.63
CA LYS A 84 -22.46 -10.90 15.84
C LYS A 84 -21.95 -10.88 14.40
N ILE A 85 -21.11 -11.83 14.01
CA ILE A 85 -20.48 -11.86 12.70
C ILE A 85 -20.83 -13.15 11.99
N SER A 86 -21.38 -13.05 10.80
CA SER A 86 -21.64 -14.22 9.96
C SER A 86 -21.07 -14.03 8.58
N ALA A 87 -20.58 -15.12 7.99
CA ALA A 87 -20.15 -15.11 6.63
C ALA A 87 -21.31 -15.46 5.74
N VAL A 88 -21.43 -14.68 4.68
CA VAL A 88 -22.30 -14.95 3.55
C VAL A 88 -21.39 -15.49 2.45
N GLN A 89 -21.66 -16.70 2.01
CA GLN A 89 -20.87 -17.34 0.95
C GLN A 89 -21.14 -16.64 -0.38
N GLY A 90 -20.07 -16.26 -1.09
CA GLY A 90 -20.21 -15.70 -2.42
C GLY A 90 -18.93 -15.12 -3.02
N ASP A 91 -18.93 -14.94 -4.34
CA ASP A 91 -17.90 -14.26 -5.11
C ASP A 91 -18.54 -13.14 -5.95
N ILE A 92 -17.94 -11.95 -5.92
CA ILE A 92 -18.39 -10.79 -6.70
C ILE A 92 -18.40 -11.05 -8.22
N LEU A 93 -17.63 -12.04 -8.67
CA LEU A 93 -17.59 -12.48 -10.06
C LEU A 93 -18.83 -13.28 -10.46
N ASP A 94 -19.47 -13.97 -9.51
CA ASP A 94 -20.61 -14.82 -9.80
C ASP A 94 -21.89 -13.99 -10.05
N PRO A 95 -22.89 -14.55 -10.76
CA PRO A 95 -24.22 -13.96 -10.84
C PRO A 95 -24.80 -13.73 -9.43
N ASN A 96 -25.38 -12.56 -9.17
CA ASN A 96 -25.90 -12.17 -7.85
C ASN A 96 -24.92 -12.42 -6.69
N PHE A 97 -23.61 -12.25 -6.95
CA PHE A 97 -22.52 -12.52 -6.01
C PHE A 97 -22.42 -13.97 -5.52
N GLY A 98 -23.11 -14.92 -6.16
CA GLY A 98 -23.15 -16.31 -5.73
C GLY A 98 -23.89 -16.50 -4.40
N LEU A 99 -24.71 -15.52 -4.00
CA LEU A 99 -25.50 -15.57 -2.78
C LEU A 99 -26.55 -16.68 -2.84
N SER A 100 -26.76 -17.36 -1.71
CA SER A 100 -27.93 -18.22 -1.57
C SER A 100 -29.20 -17.35 -1.51
N PRO A 101 -30.38 -17.87 -1.93
CA PRO A 101 -31.63 -17.12 -1.80
C PRO A 101 -31.94 -16.70 -0.36
N ALA A 102 -31.54 -17.52 0.62
CA ALA A 102 -31.69 -17.22 2.04
C ALA A 102 -30.80 -16.04 2.47
N ASP A 103 -29.52 -16.05 2.08
CA ASP A 103 -28.60 -14.96 2.39
C ASP A 103 -28.99 -13.67 1.69
N GLU A 104 -29.39 -13.73 0.41
CA GLU A 104 -29.88 -12.56 -0.33
C GLU A 104 -31.10 -11.95 0.39
N THR A 105 -32.04 -12.78 0.84
CA THR A 105 -33.22 -12.32 1.59
C THR A 105 -32.82 -11.66 2.91
N ILE A 106 -31.91 -12.26 3.68
CA ILE A 106 -31.41 -11.69 4.94
C ILE A 106 -30.80 -10.30 4.70
N LEU A 107 -29.95 -10.16 3.68
CA LEU A 107 -29.33 -8.89 3.32
C LEU A 107 -30.37 -7.85 2.91
N ILE A 108 -31.37 -8.23 2.12
CA ILE A 108 -32.46 -7.36 1.67
C ILE A 108 -33.30 -6.83 2.85
N GLU A 109 -33.65 -7.70 3.81
CA GLU A 109 -34.57 -7.38 4.90
C GLU A 109 -33.88 -6.68 6.08
N GLN A 110 -32.59 -6.95 6.31
CA GLN A 110 -31.90 -6.59 7.55
C GLN A 110 -30.73 -5.62 7.39
N CYS A 111 -30.12 -5.50 6.20
CA CYS A 111 -28.92 -4.68 6.04
C CYS A 111 -29.24 -3.18 5.99
N HIS A 112 -28.47 -2.40 6.76
CA HIS A 112 -28.59 -0.95 6.84
C HIS A 112 -27.40 -0.24 6.18
N ILE A 113 -26.21 -0.83 6.26
CA ILE A 113 -24.96 -0.19 5.84
C ILE A 113 -24.15 -1.15 4.99
N VAL A 114 -23.69 -0.69 3.83
CA VAL A 114 -22.86 -1.49 2.93
C VAL A 114 -21.47 -0.86 2.80
N PHE A 115 -20.43 -1.61 3.13
CA PHE A 115 -19.05 -1.26 2.81
C PHE A 115 -18.56 -2.13 1.66
N HIS A 116 -18.30 -1.51 0.52
CA HIS A 116 -17.77 -2.21 -0.64
C HIS A 116 -16.28 -1.94 -0.80
N SER A 117 -15.46 -2.90 -0.36
CA SER A 117 -13.99 -2.85 -0.50
C SER A 117 -13.43 -4.00 -1.35
N ALA A 118 -14.26 -4.89 -1.88
CA ALA A 118 -13.80 -5.96 -2.76
C ALA A 118 -13.31 -5.40 -4.11
N ALA A 119 -12.03 -5.65 -4.43
CA ALA A 119 -11.44 -5.31 -5.73
C ALA A 119 -10.19 -6.15 -5.97
N THR A 120 -9.78 -6.29 -7.23
CA THR A 120 -8.37 -6.64 -7.51
C THR A 120 -7.52 -5.38 -7.35
N VAL A 121 -6.43 -5.49 -6.59
CA VAL A 121 -5.41 -4.43 -6.42
C VAL A 121 -4.13 -4.74 -7.21
N ARG A 122 -4.18 -5.73 -8.11
CA ARG A 122 -3.03 -6.14 -8.91
C ARG A 122 -2.93 -5.25 -10.15
N PHE A 123 -1.76 -4.67 -10.37
CA PHE A 123 -1.52 -3.77 -11.51
C PHE A 123 -1.37 -4.49 -12.87
N HIS A 124 -1.28 -5.83 -12.87
CA HIS A 124 -1.13 -6.65 -14.08
C HIS A 124 -2.25 -7.69 -14.22
N GLU A 125 -3.43 -7.40 -13.69
CA GLU A 125 -4.59 -8.26 -13.96
C GLU A 125 -5.02 -8.10 -15.43
N PRO A 126 -5.33 -9.20 -16.15
CA PRO A 126 -5.93 -9.13 -17.47
C PRO A 126 -7.15 -8.20 -17.47
N LEU A 127 -7.28 -7.37 -18.50
CA LEU A 127 -8.27 -6.30 -18.50
C LEU A 127 -9.70 -6.83 -18.38
N ARG A 128 -10.03 -7.96 -19.02
CA ARG A 128 -11.35 -8.61 -18.92
C ARG A 128 -11.69 -8.91 -17.46
N LEU A 129 -10.77 -9.58 -16.76
CA LEU A 129 -10.97 -9.92 -15.36
C LEU A 129 -11.07 -8.66 -14.48
N ALA A 130 -10.25 -7.64 -14.74
CA ALA A 130 -10.32 -6.37 -14.02
C ALA A 130 -11.68 -5.65 -14.23
N ILE A 131 -12.23 -5.66 -15.44
CA ILE A 131 -13.57 -5.12 -15.74
C ILE A 131 -14.65 -5.91 -15.00
N GLN A 132 -14.61 -7.23 -15.05
CA GLN A 132 -15.60 -8.07 -14.36
C GLN A 132 -15.55 -7.85 -12.83
N MET A 133 -14.35 -7.81 -12.26
CA MET A 133 -14.15 -7.63 -10.81
C MET A 133 -14.47 -6.23 -10.30
N ASN A 134 -14.14 -5.17 -11.03
CA ASN A 134 -14.22 -3.81 -10.52
C ASN A 134 -15.37 -3.00 -11.11
N VAL A 135 -15.90 -3.37 -12.30
CA VAL A 135 -16.94 -2.61 -13.01
C VAL A 135 -18.26 -3.40 -13.01
N ALA A 136 -18.27 -4.64 -13.50
CA ALA A 136 -19.50 -5.44 -13.56
C ALA A 136 -20.04 -5.79 -12.17
N SER A 137 -19.14 -6.07 -11.22
CA SER A 137 -19.50 -6.34 -9.82
C SER A 137 -20.23 -5.16 -9.15
N ILE A 138 -19.97 -3.93 -9.57
CA ILE A 138 -20.64 -2.74 -9.04
C ILE A 138 -22.08 -2.71 -9.49
N LYS A 139 -22.37 -3.02 -10.76
CA LYS A 139 -23.75 -3.13 -11.24
C LYS A 139 -24.54 -4.15 -10.42
N LYS A 140 -23.93 -5.31 -10.14
CA LYS A 140 -24.53 -6.36 -9.29
C LYS A 140 -24.73 -5.89 -7.84
N LEU A 141 -23.74 -5.18 -7.27
CA LEU A 141 -23.86 -4.59 -5.94
C LEU A 141 -25.04 -3.61 -5.86
N LEU A 142 -25.12 -2.68 -6.81
CA LEU A 142 -26.17 -1.66 -6.83
C LEU A 142 -27.54 -2.31 -7.03
N ALA A 143 -27.65 -3.31 -7.90
CA ALA A 143 -28.88 -4.08 -8.08
C ALA A 143 -29.34 -4.78 -6.77
N LEU A 144 -28.40 -5.29 -5.96
CA LEU A 144 -28.73 -5.82 -4.62
C LEU A 144 -29.14 -4.70 -3.66
N CYS A 145 -28.41 -3.58 -3.63
CA CYS A 145 -28.68 -2.45 -2.75
C CYS A 145 -30.05 -1.81 -3.02
N HIS A 146 -30.48 -1.75 -4.29
CA HIS A 146 -31.82 -1.28 -4.69
C HIS A 146 -32.96 -2.11 -4.09
N LYS A 147 -32.71 -3.38 -3.77
CA LYS A 147 -33.70 -4.25 -3.12
C LYS A 147 -33.72 -4.07 -1.60
N MET A 148 -32.67 -3.51 -0.99
CA MET A 148 -32.52 -3.45 0.47
C MET A 148 -33.50 -2.46 1.10
N LYS A 149 -34.35 -2.93 2.01
CA LYS A 149 -35.46 -2.14 2.57
C LYS A 149 -35.05 -1.14 3.64
N LYS A 150 -33.91 -1.36 4.29
CA LYS A 150 -33.42 -0.58 5.44
C LYS A 150 -32.12 0.18 5.15
N LEU A 151 -31.71 0.22 3.89
CA LEU A 151 -30.43 0.78 3.49
C LEU A 151 -30.36 2.28 3.80
N GLN A 152 -29.32 2.68 4.53
CA GLN A 152 -29.07 4.05 4.96
C GLN A 152 -27.76 4.61 4.44
N SER A 153 -26.77 3.76 4.14
CA SER A 153 -25.50 4.21 3.57
C SER A 153 -24.78 3.11 2.80
N ILE A 154 -24.14 3.48 1.70
CA ILE A 154 -23.17 2.69 0.95
C ILE A 154 -21.85 3.47 0.90
N VAL A 155 -20.75 2.83 1.29
CA VAL A 155 -19.40 3.38 1.14
C VAL A 155 -18.62 2.52 0.16
N HIS A 156 -18.28 3.09 -1.00
CA HIS A 156 -17.48 2.43 -2.03
C HIS A 156 -16.01 2.84 -1.92
N VAL A 157 -15.11 1.86 -1.81
CA VAL A 157 -13.66 2.10 -1.78
C VAL A 157 -13.08 2.10 -3.19
N SER A 158 -12.68 3.28 -3.65
CA SER A 158 -11.92 3.51 -4.87
C SER A 158 -10.44 3.77 -4.56
N THR A 159 -9.78 4.67 -5.27
CA THR A 159 -8.39 5.07 -5.05
C THR A 159 -8.15 6.49 -5.57
N ALA A 160 -7.30 7.28 -4.89
CA ALA A 160 -6.90 8.61 -5.35
C ALA A 160 -6.24 8.55 -6.74
N TYR A 161 -5.63 7.42 -7.08
CA TYR A 161 -4.98 7.19 -8.37
C TYR A 161 -5.94 6.77 -9.49
N ALA A 162 -7.25 6.75 -9.24
CA ALA A 162 -8.25 6.39 -10.24
C ALA A 162 -8.19 7.35 -11.44
N ASN A 163 -7.71 8.58 -11.27
CA ASN A 163 -7.52 9.54 -12.37
C ASN A 163 -6.07 10.06 -12.43
N CYS A 164 -5.10 9.19 -12.14
CA CYS A 164 -3.66 9.52 -12.10
C CYS A 164 -3.03 9.93 -13.44
N ASN A 165 -3.78 9.87 -14.54
CA ASN A 165 -3.40 10.48 -15.82
C ASN A 165 -3.52 12.02 -15.80
N ARG A 166 -4.11 12.58 -14.74
CA ARG A 166 -4.14 14.02 -14.42
C ARG A 166 -3.15 14.30 -13.30
N SER A 167 -2.58 15.50 -13.26
CA SER A 167 -1.73 15.95 -12.14
C SER A 167 -2.54 16.49 -10.96
N ASP A 168 -3.69 17.11 -11.24
CA ASP A 168 -4.65 17.60 -10.26
C ASP A 168 -5.93 16.78 -10.38
N VAL A 169 -6.30 16.10 -9.30
CA VAL A 169 -7.44 15.21 -9.22
C VAL A 169 -8.36 15.71 -8.12
N ALA A 170 -9.46 16.36 -8.51
CA ALA A 170 -10.47 16.89 -7.61
C ALA A 170 -11.42 15.80 -7.09
N GLU A 171 -12.14 16.13 -6.02
CA GLU A 171 -13.17 15.31 -5.37
C GLU A 171 -14.48 15.26 -6.19
N MET A 172 -14.38 14.82 -7.43
CA MET A 172 -15.49 14.61 -8.35
C MET A 172 -15.32 13.34 -9.16
N ILE A 173 -16.42 12.82 -9.70
CA ILE A 173 -16.41 11.69 -10.64
C ILE A 173 -16.10 12.22 -12.04
N TYR A 174 -15.10 11.63 -12.69
CA TYR A 174 -14.70 12.03 -14.04
C TYR A 174 -15.34 11.12 -15.09
N PRO A 175 -15.80 11.67 -16.23
CA PRO A 175 -16.27 10.85 -17.33
C PRO A 175 -15.12 10.04 -17.94
N PRO A 176 -15.32 8.74 -18.23
CA PRO A 176 -14.30 7.91 -18.85
C PRO A 176 -14.24 8.19 -20.37
N PRO A 177 -13.10 7.87 -21.02
CA PRO A 177 -12.96 8.02 -22.47
C PRO A 177 -13.86 7.06 -23.25
N ILE A 178 -14.25 5.93 -22.64
CA ILE A 178 -15.10 4.89 -23.23
C ILE A 178 -16.25 4.61 -22.27
N GLN A 179 -17.47 4.53 -22.80
CA GLN A 179 -18.65 4.20 -22.00
C GLN A 179 -18.51 2.76 -21.42
N PRO A 180 -18.73 2.56 -20.11
CA PRO A 180 -18.57 1.24 -19.48
C PRO A 180 -19.42 0.14 -20.12
N ALA A 181 -20.64 0.45 -20.56
CA ALA A 181 -21.53 -0.51 -21.21
C ALA A 181 -20.88 -1.14 -22.45
N LYS A 182 -20.31 -0.31 -23.34
CA LYS A 182 -19.62 -0.80 -24.56
C LYS A 182 -18.44 -1.71 -24.24
N LEU A 183 -17.74 -1.41 -23.15
CA LEU A 183 -16.58 -2.20 -22.72
C LEU A 183 -16.99 -3.52 -22.06
N LEU A 184 -18.09 -3.51 -21.30
CA LEU A 184 -18.69 -4.73 -20.75
C LEU A 184 -19.15 -5.64 -21.88
N ASP A 185 -19.93 -5.12 -22.84
CA ASP A 185 -20.39 -5.87 -24.00
C ASP A 185 -19.20 -6.48 -24.76
N ALA A 186 -18.19 -5.66 -25.09
CA ALA A 186 -16.96 -6.14 -25.72
C ALA A 186 -16.26 -7.25 -24.93
N SER A 187 -16.24 -7.15 -23.59
CA SER A 187 -15.60 -8.16 -22.74
C SER A 187 -16.34 -9.50 -22.69
N GLU A 188 -17.60 -9.57 -23.14
CA GLU A 188 -18.40 -10.79 -23.14
C GLU A 188 -18.22 -11.60 -24.42
N TRP A 189 -18.22 -10.95 -25.59
CA TRP A 189 -18.18 -11.65 -26.88
C TRP A 189 -16.79 -11.71 -27.54
N MET A 190 -15.86 -10.82 -27.21
CA MET A 190 -14.53 -10.82 -27.84
C MET A 190 -13.68 -12.02 -27.37
N ASP A 191 -12.72 -12.44 -28.19
CA ASP A 191 -11.68 -13.42 -27.82
C ASP A 191 -10.65 -12.81 -26.85
N ASP A 192 -10.16 -13.59 -25.90
CA ASP A 192 -9.15 -13.16 -24.90
C ASP A 192 -7.88 -12.59 -25.52
N GLN A 193 -7.33 -13.21 -26.56
CA GLN A 193 -6.11 -12.77 -27.21
C GLN A 193 -6.30 -11.40 -27.88
N VAL A 194 -7.46 -11.20 -28.53
CA VAL A 194 -7.79 -9.93 -29.17
C VAL A 194 -7.99 -8.84 -28.12
N PHE A 195 -8.68 -9.15 -27.03
CA PHE A 195 -8.94 -8.22 -25.94
C PHE A 195 -7.64 -7.78 -25.24
N ASP A 196 -6.71 -8.71 -25.05
CA ASP A 196 -5.38 -8.43 -24.48
C ASP A 196 -4.54 -7.54 -25.40
N VAL A 197 -4.55 -7.76 -26.72
CA VAL A 197 -3.86 -6.89 -27.69
C VAL A 197 -4.41 -5.46 -27.64
N LEU A 198 -5.73 -5.30 -27.48
CA LEU A 198 -6.38 -3.99 -27.41
C LEU A 198 -6.23 -3.30 -26.05
N THR A 199 -5.83 -4.02 -25.00
CA THR A 199 -5.77 -3.51 -23.62
C THR A 199 -4.99 -2.20 -23.53
N ASN A 200 -3.81 -2.12 -24.16
CA ASN A 200 -2.97 -0.91 -24.13
C ASN A 200 -3.67 0.28 -24.80
N LYS A 201 -4.48 0.05 -25.84
CA LYS A 201 -5.24 1.11 -26.51
C LYS A 201 -6.45 1.55 -25.70
N ILE A 202 -7.09 0.62 -24.97
CA ILE A 202 -8.26 0.86 -24.13
C ILE A 202 -7.87 1.68 -22.88
N ILE A 203 -6.80 1.28 -22.18
CA ILE A 203 -6.35 1.99 -20.97
C ILE A 203 -5.62 3.30 -21.30
N ASN A 204 -5.12 3.44 -22.54
CA ASN A 204 -4.53 4.64 -23.11
C ASN A 204 -3.39 5.25 -22.25
N ASP A 205 -3.63 6.41 -21.66
CA ASP A 205 -2.70 7.24 -20.90
C ASP A 205 -2.52 6.78 -19.44
N ARG A 206 -3.15 5.66 -19.06
CA ARG A 206 -3.13 5.14 -17.69
C ARG A 206 -2.04 4.09 -17.51
N PRO A 207 -1.40 4.04 -16.33
CA PRO A 207 -0.25 3.17 -16.10
C PRO A 207 -0.60 1.68 -15.99
N ASN A 208 -1.86 1.34 -15.69
CA ASN A 208 -2.31 -0.03 -15.48
C ASN A 208 -3.84 -0.19 -15.56
N THR A 209 -4.29 -1.45 -15.65
CA THR A 209 -5.71 -1.82 -15.71
C THR A 209 -6.46 -1.50 -14.40
N TYR A 210 -5.77 -1.50 -13.26
CA TYR A 210 -6.36 -1.17 -11.96
C TYR A 210 -6.89 0.27 -11.89
N THR A 211 -6.04 1.25 -12.20
CA THR A 211 -6.43 2.67 -12.16
C THR A 211 -7.56 2.98 -13.14
N PHE A 212 -7.52 2.37 -14.33
CA PHE A 212 -8.57 2.50 -15.33
C PHE A 212 -9.92 1.93 -14.87
N THR A 213 -9.92 0.70 -14.36
CA THR A 213 -11.17 0.04 -13.96
C THR A 213 -11.78 0.66 -12.70
N LYS A 214 -10.98 1.24 -11.80
CA LYS A 214 -11.49 2.05 -10.68
C LYS A 214 -12.17 3.34 -11.17
N ALA A 215 -11.61 4.03 -12.15
CA ALA A 215 -12.28 5.19 -12.75
C ALA A 215 -13.61 4.82 -13.41
N LEU A 216 -13.64 3.69 -14.14
CA LEU A 216 -14.87 3.18 -14.76
C LEU A 216 -15.93 2.81 -13.72
N ALA A 217 -15.52 2.19 -12.61
CA ALA A 217 -16.42 1.82 -11.51
C ALA A 217 -17.12 3.05 -10.91
N GLU A 218 -16.37 4.12 -10.65
CA GLU A 218 -16.95 5.38 -10.16
C GLU A 218 -17.94 5.98 -11.16
N TYR A 219 -17.64 5.90 -12.45
CA TYR A 219 -18.57 6.37 -13.47
C TYR A 219 -19.84 5.53 -13.52
N VAL A 220 -19.76 4.20 -13.43
CA VAL A 220 -20.95 3.33 -13.32
C VAL A 220 -21.80 3.72 -12.11
N ILE A 221 -21.16 3.96 -10.95
CA ILE A 221 -21.83 4.46 -9.75
C ILE A 221 -22.61 5.75 -10.04
N SER A 222 -22.00 6.72 -10.74
CA SER A 222 -22.66 8.00 -11.08
C SER A 222 -23.92 7.85 -11.95
N GLN A 223 -24.00 6.75 -12.71
CA GLN A 223 -25.13 6.48 -13.61
C GLN A 223 -26.23 5.69 -12.92
N GLU A 224 -25.88 4.72 -12.08
CA GLU A 224 -26.81 3.69 -11.59
C GLU A 224 -27.19 3.83 -10.10
N ALA A 225 -26.54 4.73 -9.35
CA ALA A 225 -26.73 4.87 -7.90
C ALA A 225 -27.35 6.21 -7.45
N ARG A 226 -27.99 6.97 -8.34
CA ARG A 226 -28.46 8.35 -8.05
C ARG A 226 -29.48 8.45 -6.92
N ASP A 227 -30.25 7.38 -6.72
CA ASP A 227 -31.30 7.22 -5.72
C ASP A 227 -30.85 6.43 -4.49
N LEU A 228 -29.58 6.02 -4.45
CA LEU A 228 -28.99 5.30 -3.31
C LEU A 228 -28.16 6.26 -2.44
N PRO A 229 -28.15 6.07 -1.10
CA PRO A 229 -27.32 6.87 -0.20
C PRO A 229 -25.86 6.42 -0.28
N LEU A 230 -25.16 6.78 -1.35
CA LEU A 230 -23.81 6.29 -1.64
C LEU A 230 -22.76 7.40 -1.59
N ALA A 231 -21.62 7.09 -0.99
CA ALA A 231 -20.40 7.90 -1.03
C ALA A 231 -19.19 7.09 -1.52
N ILE A 232 -18.22 7.77 -2.14
CA ILE A 232 -16.97 7.18 -2.62
C ILE A 232 -15.83 7.69 -1.74
N ILE A 233 -15.02 6.77 -1.22
CA ILE A 233 -13.72 7.10 -0.61
C ILE A 233 -12.60 6.73 -1.58
N ARG A 234 -11.60 7.58 -1.70
CA ARG A 234 -10.40 7.42 -2.53
C ARG A 234 -9.14 7.48 -1.67
N PRO A 235 -8.71 6.34 -1.09
CA PRO A 235 -7.41 6.26 -0.43
C PRO A 235 -6.24 6.45 -1.41
N SER A 236 -5.17 7.09 -0.94
CA SER A 236 -3.86 7.07 -1.60
C SER A 236 -3.12 5.74 -1.34
N ILE A 237 -1.78 5.74 -1.23
CA ILE A 237 -1.02 4.51 -0.99
C ILE A 237 -1.25 4.05 0.44
N VAL A 238 -2.09 3.03 0.63
CA VAL A 238 -2.40 2.52 1.96
C VAL A 238 -1.19 1.80 2.57
N GLY A 239 -0.67 2.34 3.67
CA GLY A 239 0.45 1.81 4.46
C GLY A 239 0.02 1.04 5.71
N SER A 240 0.97 0.73 6.60
CA SER A 240 0.68 0.12 7.90
C SER A 240 -0.18 1.03 8.77
N SER A 241 -0.86 0.48 9.78
CA SER A 241 -1.60 1.29 10.74
C SER A 241 -0.69 2.29 11.46
N TRP A 242 -1.24 3.45 11.78
CA TRP A 242 -0.54 4.49 12.52
C TRP A 242 -0.65 4.26 14.02
N ARG A 243 -1.87 4.10 14.54
CA ARG A 243 -2.18 3.97 15.97
C ARG A 243 -2.96 2.69 16.26
N GLU A 244 -4.03 2.42 15.53
CA GLU A 244 -5.04 1.46 15.96
C GLU A 244 -5.12 0.18 15.12
N PRO A 245 -5.62 -0.94 15.69
CA PRO A 245 -5.58 -1.23 17.13
C PRO A 245 -4.14 -1.48 17.61
N ILE A 246 -3.22 -1.72 16.67
CA ILE A 246 -1.80 -1.99 16.92
C ILE A 246 -1.02 -1.16 15.92
N ALA A 247 -0.16 -0.25 16.37
CA ALA A 247 0.69 0.56 15.49
C ALA A 247 1.63 -0.32 14.63
N GLY A 248 1.75 -0.01 13.34
CA GLY A 248 2.59 -0.75 12.41
C GLY A 248 1.98 -2.08 11.92
N TRP A 249 0.74 -2.39 12.26
CA TRP A 249 0.07 -3.59 11.76
C TRP A 249 -0.03 -3.57 10.23
N ILE A 250 0.38 -4.69 9.62
CA ILE A 250 0.34 -4.91 8.17
C ILE A 250 0.38 -6.40 7.85
N ASP A 251 -0.39 -6.85 6.86
CA ASP A 251 -0.56 -8.28 6.55
C ASP A 251 -0.28 -8.66 5.09
N ASN A 252 0.19 -7.71 4.27
CA ASN A 252 0.43 -7.91 2.86
C ASN A 252 1.75 -7.26 2.40
N TYR A 253 2.25 -7.75 1.27
CA TYR A 253 3.49 -7.29 0.63
C TYR A 253 3.25 -6.25 -0.48
N ASN A 254 2.04 -5.70 -0.58
CA ASN A 254 1.73 -4.76 -1.65
C ASN A 254 2.39 -3.40 -1.39
N GLY A 255 2.73 -2.69 -2.48
CA GLY A 255 3.24 -1.32 -2.41
C GLY A 255 4.48 -1.18 -1.50
N PRO A 256 4.50 -0.21 -0.56
CA PRO A 256 5.65 0.09 0.29
C PRO A 256 6.12 -1.09 1.15
N SER A 257 5.23 -2.00 1.56
CA SER A 257 5.59 -3.15 2.40
C SER A 257 6.58 -4.09 1.74
N GLY A 258 6.36 -4.41 0.46
CA GLY A 258 7.28 -5.22 -0.32
C GLY A 258 8.64 -4.54 -0.50
N LEU A 259 8.64 -3.20 -0.68
CA LEU A 259 9.85 -2.41 -0.81
C LEU A 259 10.67 -2.41 0.49
N VAL A 260 10.03 -2.22 1.65
CA VAL A 260 10.68 -2.28 2.97
C VAL A 260 11.36 -3.62 3.19
N VAL A 261 10.64 -4.73 2.92
CA VAL A 261 11.19 -6.08 3.10
C VAL A 261 12.33 -6.34 2.12
N ALA A 262 12.16 -6.04 0.83
CA ALA A 262 13.20 -6.27 -0.18
C ALA A 262 14.46 -5.44 0.11
N THR A 263 14.29 -4.18 0.49
CA THR A 263 15.40 -3.29 0.88
C THR A 263 16.09 -3.76 2.15
N GLY A 264 15.32 -4.11 3.19
CA GLY A 264 15.85 -4.62 4.46
C GLY A 264 16.55 -5.98 4.33
N LYS A 265 16.19 -6.81 3.36
CA LYS A 265 16.95 -8.03 3.04
C LYS A 265 18.17 -7.77 2.15
N GLY A 266 18.36 -6.53 1.70
CA GLY A 266 19.47 -6.09 0.83
C GLY A 266 19.31 -6.51 -0.63
N MET A 267 18.08 -6.81 -1.06
CA MET A 267 17.79 -7.40 -2.37
C MET A 267 17.29 -6.39 -3.41
N LEU A 268 16.74 -5.28 -2.94
CA LEU A 268 16.39 -4.12 -3.74
C LEU A 268 17.33 -2.99 -3.37
N ARG A 269 18.07 -2.45 -4.34
CA ARG A 269 19.12 -1.45 -4.11
C ARG A 269 19.01 -0.22 -4.99
N ALA A 270 18.33 -0.34 -6.13
CA ALA A 270 18.00 0.78 -6.98
C ALA A 270 16.53 0.75 -7.40
N MET A 271 15.90 1.92 -7.48
CA MET A 271 14.57 2.10 -8.06
C MET A 271 14.60 3.21 -9.11
N LEU A 272 13.83 3.02 -10.19
CA LEU A 272 13.55 4.10 -11.12
C LEU A 272 12.49 5.02 -10.49
N GLY A 273 12.76 6.31 -10.45
CA GLY A 273 11.87 7.30 -9.86
C GLY A 273 12.59 8.54 -9.39
N SER A 274 11.81 9.53 -8.99
CA SER A 274 12.32 10.80 -8.49
C SER A 274 12.31 10.81 -6.97
N SER A 275 13.45 11.14 -6.35
CA SER A 275 13.53 11.27 -4.89
C SER A 275 12.74 12.48 -4.36
N THR A 276 12.41 13.44 -5.23
CA THR A 276 11.60 14.61 -4.89
C THR A 276 10.12 14.42 -5.16
N ALA A 277 9.72 13.34 -5.86
CA ALA A 277 8.31 13.03 -6.06
C ALA A 277 7.62 12.72 -4.71
N ILE A 278 6.38 13.19 -4.59
CA ILE A 278 5.52 13.01 -3.42
C ILE A 278 5.13 11.53 -3.31
N ALA A 279 5.37 10.98 -2.13
CA ALA A 279 4.93 9.66 -1.71
C ALA A 279 3.69 9.84 -0.82
N ASP A 280 2.51 10.01 -1.43
CA ASP A 280 1.26 10.14 -0.67
C ASP A 280 0.85 8.77 -0.11
N ILE A 281 1.21 8.55 1.15
CA ILE A 281 0.95 7.32 1.90
C ILE A 281 -0.07 7.64 2.98
N VAL A 282 -1.10 6.82 3.10
CA VAL A 282 -2.13 6.98 4.14
C VAL A 282 -2.17 5.73 5.02
N PRO A 283 -2.19 5.86 6.36
CA PRO A 283 -2.36 4.71 7.24
C PRO A 283 -3.71 4.02 7.04
N VAL A 284 -3.74 2.69 7.19
CA VAL A 284 -4.97 1.90 7.00
C VAL A 284 -6.05 2.19 8.05
N ASP A 285 -5.68 2.48 9.30
CA ASP A 285 -6.61 2.90 10.35
C ASP A 285 -7.27 4.25 10.04
N VAL A 286 -6.53 5.19 9.45
CA VAL A 286 -7.07 6.48 8.98
C VAL A 286 -8.12 6.26 7.89
N CYS A 287 -7.84 5.36 6.93
CA CYS A 287 -8.82 5.00 5.90
C CYS A 287 -10.09 4.41 6.50
N VAL A 288 -9.95 3.49 7.45
CA VAL A 288 -11.09 2.82 8.10
C VAL A 288 -11.91 3.80 8.94
N ASN A 289 -11.26 4.66 9.72
CA ASN A 289 -11.94 5.68 10.50
C ASN A 289 -12.75 6.62 9.62
N MET A 290 -12.16 7.05 8.51
CA MET A 290 -12.85 7.88 7.53
C MET A 290 -14.02 7.14 6.87
N MET A 291 -13.88 5.86 6.52
CA MET A 291 -14.99 5.05 5.98
C MET A 291 -16.20 5.03 6.92
N ILE A 292 -15.96 4.84 8.22
CA ILE A 292 -17.01 4.79 9.24
C ILE A 292 -17.70 6.16 9.37
N ALA A 293 -16.91 7.25 9.40
CA ALA A 293 -17.44 8.61 9.45
C ALA A 293 -18.25 8.97 8.18
N ILE A 294 -17.78 8.57 6.99
CA ILE A 294 -18.50 8.75 5.73
C ILE A 294 -19.86 8.02 5.78
N ALA A 295 -19.91 6.81 6.34
CA ALA A 295 -21.16 6.06 6.42
C ALA A 295 -22.22 6.77 7.28
N TRP A 296 -21.79 7.30 8.42
CA TRP A 296 -22.62 8.14 9.29
C TRP A 296 -23.10 9.41 8.56
N ASN A 297 -22.17 10.14 7.96
CA ASN A 297 -22.46 11.42 7.31
C ASN A 297 -23.42 11.25 6.12
N THR A 298 -23.20 10.23 5.29
CA THR A 298 -24.04 9.93 4.13
C THR A 298 -25.49 9.66 4.54
N ALA A 299 -25.67 8.92 5.63
CA ALA A 299 -27.00 8.60 6.15
C ALA A 299 -27.74 9.78 6.78
N ILE A 300 -27.03 10.80 7.28
CA ILE A 300 -27.64 11.98 7.90
C ILE A 300 -27.89 13.09 6.87
N LYS A 301 -26.94 13.32 5.97
CA LYS A 301 -26.98 14.44 5.02
C LYS A 301 -27.86 14.15 3.81
N HIS A 302 -28.04 12.88 3.44
CA HIS A 302 -28.74 12.47 2.21
C HIS A 302 -28.32 13.31 0.99
N PRO A 303 -27.02 13.31 0.65
CA PRO A 303 -26.49 14.22 -0.34
C PRO A 303 -27.14 13.97 -1.71
N LYS A 304 -27.55 15.05 -2.40
CA LYS A 304 -28.19 14.96 -3.73
C LYS A 304 -27.25 14.44 -4.81
N ASN A 305 -25.95 14.68 -4.65
CA ASN A 305 -24.89 14.20 -5.52
C ASN A 305 -24.03 13.22 -4.74
N ILE A 306 -23.43 12.25 -5.41
CA ILE A 306 -22.54 11.26 -4.80
C ILE A 306 -21.24 11.98 -4.35
N PRO A 307 -21.01 12.15 -3.03
CA PRO A 307 -19.80 12.79 -2.56
C PRO A 307 -18.59 11.88 -2.77
N VAL A 308 -17.46 12.49 -3.08
CA VAL A 308 -16.15 11.82 -3.23
C VAL A 308 -15.21 12.38 -2.17
N TYR A 309 -14.54 11.50 -1.46
CA TYR A 309 -13.65 11.85 -0.35
C TYR A 309 -12.24 11.36 -0.63
N HIS A 310 -11.25 12.24 -0.71
CA HIS A 310 -9.85 11.84 -0.78
C HIS A 310 -9.29 11.53 0.62
N CYS A 311 -8.94 10.28 0.86
CA CYS A 311 -8.22 9.85 2.06
C CYS A 311 -6.72 9.84 1.74
N CYS A 312 -6.10 11.00 1.88
CA CYS A 312 -4.71 11.26 1.49
C CYS A 312 -4.06 12.27 2.43
N THR A 313 -2.76 12.48 2.29
CA THR A 313 -2.00 13.44 3.11
C THR A 313 -2.28 14.92 2.75
N GLY A 314 -2.91 15.16 1.60
CA GLY A 314 -3.26 16.48 1.10
C GLY A 314 -2.04 17.40 0.97
N HIS A 315 -2.26 18.71 1.06
CA HIS A 315 -1.20 19.72 0.98
C HIS A 315 -0.37 19.86 2.27
N LEU A 316 -0.81 19.26 3.39
CA LEU A 316 -0.32 19.55 4.73
C LEU A 316 0.85 18.64 5.16
N GLY A 317 1.09 17.53 4.47
CA GLY A 317 1.97 16.46 4.96
C GLY A 317 2.85 15.81 3.90
N THR A 318 3.40 16.58 2.95
CA THR A 318 4.12 16.02 1.80
C THR A 318 5.40 15.26 2.20
N LEU A 319 5.28 13.94 2.27
CA LEU A 319 6.39 13.01 2.33
C LEU A 319 6.91 12.77 0.91
N THR A 320 8.23 12.74 0.70
CA THR A 320 8.84 12.42 -0.60
C THR A 320 9.43 11.02 -0.59
N TRP A 321 9.62 10.40 -1.76
CA TRP A 321 10.31 9.11 -1.87
C TRP A 321 11.75 9.14 -1.31
N GLY A 322 12.42 10.30 -1.38
CA GLY A 322 13.71 10.54 -0.73
C GLY A 322 13.62 10.41 0.80
N LYS A 323 12.65 11.07 1.44
CA LYS A 323 12.41 10.97 2.89
C LYS A 323 11.96 9.56 3.31
N VAL A 324 11.10 8.91 2.52
CA VAL A 324 10.73 7.49 2.71
C VAL A 324 11.98 6.61 2.77
N THR A 325 12.90 6.81 1.83
CA THR A 325 14.15 6.06 1.76
C THR A 325 15.04 6.33 2.97
N GLU A 326 15.20 7.60 3.34
CA GLU A 326 16.00 8.02 4.49
C GLU A 326 15.47 7.41 5.80
N TYR A 327 14.19 7.61 6.11
CA TYR A 327 13.55 7.13 7.33
C TYR A 327 13.50 5.61 7.35
N GLY A 328 13.14 4.98 6.23
CA GLY A 328 13.10 3.54 6.07
C GLY A 328 14.47 2.90 6.30
N LEU A 329 15.54 3.41 5.69
CA LEU A 329 16.90 2.88 5.88
C LEU A 329 17.41 3.08 7.31
N HIS A 330 17.13 4.25 7.92
CA HIS A 330 17.47 4.51 9.31
C HIS A 330 16.86 3.46 10.24
N HIS A 331 15.55 3.21 10.11
CA HIS A 331 14.85 2.27 10.98
C HIS A 331 15.16 0.81 10.65
N LEU A 332 15.32 0.45 9.37
CA LEU A 332 15.76 -0.88 8.96
C LEU A 332 17.14 -1.22 9.54
N TYR A 333 18.06 -0.26 9.64
CA TYR A 333 19.35 -0.49 10.30
C TYR A 333 19.19 -0.81 11.79
N ASN A 334 18.31 -0.10 12.50
CA ASN A 334 18.12 -0.28 13.94
C ASN A 334 17.33 -1.56 14.27
N ILE A 335 16.28 -1.85 13.49
CA ILE A 335 15.39 -3.01 13.68
C ILE A 335 16.02 -4.30 13.12
N SER A 336 16.76 -4.19 12.01
CA SER A 336 17.50 -5.26 11.33
C SER A 336 16.71 -6.57 11.08
N LEU A 337 16.47 -6.88 9.82
CA LEU A 337 15.76 -8.10 9.41
C LEU A 337 16.67 -9.34 9.49
N GLU A 338 16.11 -10.50 9.87
CA GLU A 338 16.81 -11.78 9.85
C GLU A 338 17.23 -12.15 8.41
N ASN A 339 18.23 -13.00 8.24
CA ASN A 339 18.61 -13.56 6.94
C ASN A 339 18.86 -12.54 5.82
N ALA A 340 19.23 -11.29 6.13
CA ALA A 340 19.60 -10.33 5.09
C ALA A 340 20.78 -10.84 4.27
N ILE A 341 20.69 -10.69 2.95
CA ILE A 341 21.65 -11.20 1.98
C ILE A 341 22.77 -10.18 1.78
N CYS A 342 22.40 -8.92 1.62
CA CYS A 342 23.33 -7.80 1.52
C CYS A 342 23.00 -6.73 2.57
N TYR A 343 23.93 -5.79 2.77
CA TYR A 343 23.66 -4.63 3.61
C TYR A 343 22.55 -3.76 2.99
N PRO A 344 21.49 -3.40 3.74
CA PRO A 344 20.40 -2.60 3.23
C PRO A 344 20.86 -1.26 2.69
N TYR A 345 20.38 -0.95 1.50
CA TYR A 345 20.62 0.29 0.81
C TYR A 345 19.56 0.43 -0.27
N LEU A 346 19.11 1.64 -0.55
CA LEU A 346 18.20 1.94 -1.64
C LEU A 346 18.52 3.33 -2.17
N GLN A 347 18.54 3.48 -3.49
CA GLN A 347 18.63 4.79 -4.14
C GLN A 347 17.62 4.91 -5.27
N PHE A 348 17.01 6.08 -5.37
CA PHE A 348 16.19 6.48 -6.51
C PHE A 348 17.08 7.10 -7.59
N THR A 349 16.75 6.84 -8.85
CA THR A 349 17.40 7.47 -10.01
C THR A 349 16.37 7.68 -11.11
N GLU A 350 16.39 8.85 -11.72
CA GLU A 350 15.54 9.17 -12.88
C GLU A 350 16.19 8.69 -14.19
N ASN A 351 17.52 8.54 -14.18
CA ASN A 351 18.28 8.07 -15.33
C ASN A 351 18.17 6.54 -15.49
N ARG A 352 17.51 6.09 -16.56
CA ARG A 352 17.31 4.67 -16.90
C ARG A 352 18.61 3.90 -17.12
N PHE A 353 19.61 4.52 -17.76
CA PHE A 353 20.91 3.88 -17.95
C PHE A 353 21.60 3.63 -16.60
N ARG A 354 21.61 4.63 -15.72
CA ARG A 354 22.13 4.50 -14.37
C ARG A 354 21.38 3.43 -13.57
N TYR A 355 20.05 3.39 -13.68
CA TYR A 355 19.23 2.34 -13.05
C TYR A 355 19.66 0.94 -13.49
N HIS A 356 19.73 0.67 -14.80
CA HIS A 356 20.11 -0.65 -15.31
C HIS A 356 21.55 -1.03 -14.94
N TYR A 357 22.47 -0.06 -14.95
CA TYR A 357 23.84 -0.25 -14.49
C TYR A 357 23.89 -0.66 -13.01
N LEU A 358 23.24 0.11 -12.14
CA LEU A 358 23.20 -0.14 -10.70
C LEU A 358 22.53 -1.49 -10.39
N ARG A 359 21.38 -1.78 -10.98
CA ARG A 359 20.69 -3.06 -10.81
C ARG A 359 21.58 -4.23 -11.22
N THR A 360 22.23 -4.14 -12.37
CA THR A 360 23.09 -5.22 -12.87
C THR A 360 24.21 -5.51 -11.88
N LEU A 361 24.92 -4.48 -11.43
CA LEU A 361 26.06 -4.65 -10.54
C LEU A 361 25.70 -4.97 -9.09
N GLN A 362 24.61 -4.38 -8.58
CA GLN A 362 24.28 -4.42 -7.15
C GLN A 362 23.22 -5.46 -6.80
N GLU A 363 22.47 -5.98 -7.77
CA GLU A 363 21.40 -6.97 -7.56
C GLU A 363 21.65 -8.25 -8.39
N VAL A 364 21.83 -8.13 -9.71
CA VAL A 364 21.90 -9.29 -10.62
C VAL A 364 23.22 -10.06 -10.48
N VAL A 365 24.36 -9.38 -10.52
CA VAL A 365 25.69 -10.00 -10.39
C VAL A 365 25.83 -10.72 -9.03
N PRO A 366 25.49 -10.11 -7.88
CA PRO A 366 25.49 -10.82 -6.60
C PRO A 366 24.55 -12.03 -6.58
N ALA A 367 23.34 -11.91 -7.14
CA ALA A 367 22.40 -13.02 -7.23
C ALA A 367 22.95 -14.19 -8.08
N PHE A 368 23.62 -13.88 -9.20
CA PHE A 368 24.29 -14.89 -10.03
C PHE A 368 25.41 -15.61 -9.26
N ILE A 369 26.28 -14.87 -8.57
CA ILE A 369 27.37 -15.43 -7.76
C ILE A 369 26.81 -16.36 -6.67
N LEU A 370 25.74 -15.92 -5.99
CA LEU A 370 25.09 -16.73 -4.96
C LEU A 370 24.43 -18.00 -5.53
N ASP A 371 23.85 -17.93 -6.72
CA ASP A 371 23.30 -19.11 -7.41
C ASP A 371 24.40 -20.08 -7.87
N CYS A 372 25.54 -19.59 -8.33
CA CYS A 372 26.72 -20.41 -8.60
C CYS A 372 27.21 -21.10 -7.33
N TYR A 373 27.32 -20.37 -6.22
CA TYR A 373 27.70 -20.93 -4.93
C TYR A 373 26.70 -22.01 -4.46
N MET A 374 25.39 -21.77 -4.59
CA MET A 374 24.36 -22.77 -4.26
C MET A 374 24.55 -24.07 -5.06
N ARG A 375 24.84 -23.98 -6.36
CA ARG A 375 25.11 -25.16 -7.18
C ARG A 375 26.35 -25.92 -6.71
N ILE A 376 27.42 -25.21 -6.35
CA ILE A 376 28.67 -25.83 -5.84
C ILE A 376 28.39 -26.62 -4.55
N ILE A 377 27.54 -26.12 -3.65
CA ILE A 377 27.18 -26.82 -2.41
C ILE A 377 26.01 -27.81 -2.56
N GLY A 378 25.66 -28.18 -3.80
CA GLY A 378 24.59 -29.15 -4.08
C GLY A 378 23.17 -28.65 -3.81
N ARG A 379 22.96 -27.34 -3.68
CA ARG A 379 21.65 -26.71 -3.45
C ARG A 379 21.07 -26.11 -4.73
N LYS A 380 19.73 -26.02 -4.76
CA LYS A 380 19.00 -25.44 -5.90
C LYS A 380 19.21 -23.92 -5.99
N PRO A 381 19.57 -23.36 -7.16
CA PRO A 381 19.68 -21.91 -7.35
C PRO A 381 18.30 -21.24 -7.26
N MET A 382 18.24 -20.07 -6.63
CA MET A 382 17.00 -19.34 -6.36
C MET A 382 17.11 -17.81 -6.42
N PHE A 383 18.31 -17.24 -6.28
CA PHE A 383 18.49 -15.80 -6.11
C PHE A 383 18.20 -15.00 -7.38
N LEU A 384 18.55 -15.51 -8.57
CA LEU A 384 18.20 -14.83 -9.83
C LEU A 384 16.68 -14.80 -10.06
N LYS A 385 15.99 -15.92 -9.79
CA LYS A 385 14.52 -15.98 -9.89
C LYS A 385 13.86 -14.98 -8.94
N LEU A 386 14.41 -14.85 -7.75
CA LEU A 386 13.92 -13.94 -6.72
C LEU A 386 14.19 -12.47 -7.08
N SER A 387 15.38 -12.16 -7.62
CA SER A 387 15.71 -10.82 -8.16
C SER A 387 14.79 -10.45 -9.34
N ASP A 388 14.51 -11.38 -10.25
CA ASP A 388 13.57 -11.17 -11.36
C ASP A 388 12.15 -10.89 -10.86
N LYS A 389 11.69 -11.62 -9.83
CA LYS A 389 10.39 -11.37 -9.20
C LYS A 389 10.30 -9.96 -8.60
N ILE A 390 11.33 -9.52 -7.86
CA ILE A 390 11.40 -8.17 -7.29
C ILE A 390 11.40 -7.12 -8.41
N TYR A 391 12.20 -7.32 -9.45
CA TYR A 391 12.27 -6.41 -10.60
C TYR A 391 10.91 -6.22 -11.28
N LYS A 392 10.19 -7.32 -11.55
CA LYS A 392 8.84 -7.26 -12.12
C LYS A 392 7.87 -6.49 -11.22
N SER A 393 7.92 -6.71 -9.91
CA SER A 393 7.09 -5.99 -8.95
C SER A 393 7.42 -4.50 -8.89
N VAL A 394 8.70 -4.13 -8.80
CA VAL A 394 9.15 -2.72 -8.72
C VAL A 394 8.79 -1.93 -9.97
N ARG A 395 8.93 -2.54 -11.17
CA ARG A 395 8.57 -1.87 -12.43
C ARG A 395 7.12 -1.42 -12.52
N THR A 396 6.22 -2.10 -11.80
CA THR A 396 4.81 -1.67 -11.73
C THR A 396 4.62 -0.33 -11.03
N LEU A 397 5.63 0.09 -10.26
CA LEU A 397 5.61 1.30 -9.45
C LEU A 397 6.30 2.49 -10.14
N ASP A 398 7.05 2.27 -11.23
CA ASP A 398 7.86 3.30 -11.90
C ASP A 398 7.05 4.58 -12.20
N PHE A 399 5.80 4.44 -12.62
CA PHE A 399 4.91 5.58 -12.86
C PHE A 399 4.59 6.36 -11.57
N PHE A 400 4.33 5.66 -10.48
CA PHE A 400 3.99 6.26 -9.18
C PHE A 400 5.20 6.82 -8.42
N THR A 401 6.38 6.26 -8.65
CA THR A 401 7.63 6.75 -8.06
C THR A 401 8.26 7.89 -8.84
N SER A 402 7.84 8.11 -10.10
CA SER A 402 8.38 9.17 -10.96
C SER A 402 7.49 10.41 -11.04
N ASN A 403 6.24 10.34 -10.60
CA ASN A 403 5.27 11.43 -10.73
C ASN A 403 4.71 11.84 -9.37
N SER A 404 4.11 13.03 -9.31
CA SER A 404 3.43 13.57 -8.14
C SER A 404 2.04 14.05 -8.53
N TRP A 405 1.14 14.01 -7.56
CA TRP A 405 -0.25 14.39 -7.75
C TRP A 405 -0.67 15.38 -6.67
N ILE A 406 -1.62 16.23 -7.04
CA ILE A 406 -2.37 17.07 -6.14
C ILE A 406 -3.72 16.40 -5.93
N PHE A 407 -4.00 16.07 -4.67
CA PHE A 407 -5.28 15.52 -4.21
C PHE A 407 -5.88 16.50 -3.21
N PRO A 408 -6.68 17.48 -3.66
CA PRO A 408 -7.47 18.31 -2.77
C PRO A 408 -8.40 17.42 -1.93
N ASN A 409 -8.52 17.71 -0.64
CA ASN A 409 -9.25 16.89 0.32
C ASN A 409 -10.28 17.70 1.11
N ASP A 410 -10.92 18.65 0.44
CA ASP A 410 -11.85 19.61 1.06
C ASP A 410 -13.04 18.91 1.72
N ASN A 411 -13.63 17.91 1.06
CA ASN A 411 -14.74 17.12 1.62
C ASN A 411 -14.29 16.33 2.85
N SER A 412 -13.04 15.83 2.86
CA SER A 412 -12.46 15.15 4.02
C SER A 412 -12.30 16.09 5.21
N VAL A 413 -11.83 17.32 4.96
CA VAL A 413 -11.69 18.37 5.98
C VAL A 413 -13.06 18.81 6.50
N LEU A 414 -14.04 18.98 5.60
CA LEU A 414 -15.42 19.31 5.99
C LEU A 414 -16.02 18.22 6.86
N LEU A 415 -15.86 16.94 6.49
CA LEU A 415 -16.34 15.80 7.28
C LEU A 415 -15.75 15.79 8.69
N GLN A 416 -14.43 16.03 8.82
CA GLN A 416 -13.77 16.12 10.13
C GLN A 416 -14.39 17.24 10.98
N ASN A 417 -14.65 18.41 10.39
CA ASN A 417 -15.21 19.56 11.11
C ASN A 417 -16.68 19.37 11.52
N GLU A 418 -17.42 18.49 10.85
CA GLU A 418 -18.80 18.14 11.20
C GLU A 418 -18.89 17.12 12.34
N MET A 419 -17.80 16.44 12.67
CA MET A 419 -17.75 15.47 13.77
C MET A 419 -17.57 16.17 15.12
N SER A 420 -18.24 15.63 16.14
CA SER A 420 -18.02 16.06 17.54
C SER A 420 -16.58 15.78 17.99
N ASP A 421 -16.12 16.45 19.05
CA ASP A 421 -14.76 16.22 19.59
C ASP A 421 -14.53 14.77 20.01
N ILE A 422 -15.57 14.08 20.50
CA ILE A 422 -15.48 12.67 20.86
C ILE A 422 -15.39 11.78 19.61
N ASP A 423 -16.17 12.07 18.57
CA ASP A 423 -16.11 11.35 17.30
C ASP A 423 -14.76 11.54 16.61
N GLN A 424 -14.21 12.76 16.63
CA GLN A 424 -12.89 13.06 16.08
C GLN A 424 -11.77 12.30 16.81
N LYS A 425 -11.92 12.05 18.11
CA LYS A 425 -10.96 11.23 18.88
C LYS A 425 -11.10 9.75 18.56
N ILE A 426 -12.32 9.21 18.50
CA ILE A 426 -12.57 7.78 18.31
C ILE A 426 -12.33 7.37 16.86
N PHE A 427 -12.78 8.18 15.90
CA PHE A 427 -12.68 7.92 14.46
C PHE A 427 -11.74 8.93 13.80
N ASN A 428 -10.57 9.14 14.40
CA ASN A 428 -9.61 10.12 13.90
C ASN A 428 -9.08 9.77 12.50
N PHE A 429 -9.20 10.71 11.57
CA PHE A 429 -8.50 10.66 10.27
C PHE A 429 -7.77 11.96 9.95
N ASP A 430 -7.55 12.85 10.93
CA ASP A 430 -6.66 14.01 10.80
C ASP A 430 -5.19 13.57 10.92
N LEU A 431 -4.43 13.86 9.87
CA LEU A 431 -3.01 13.50 9.73
C LEU A 431 -2.05 14.59 10.21
N LYS A 432 -2.53 15.74 10.71
CA LYS A 432 -1.66 16.84 11.19
C LYS A 432 -0.68 16.41 12.28
N GLU A 433 -1.08 15.49 13.14
CA GLU A 433 -0.24 14.96 14.23
C GLU A 433 0.66 13.79 13.81
N LEU A 434 0.65 13.40 12.53
CA LEU A 434 1.42 12.27 12.04
C LEU A 434 2.91 12.62 11.96
N ASP A 435 3.70 12.09 12.89
CA ASP A 435 5.16 12.06 12.78
C ASP A 435 5.59 10.94 11.82
N TRP A 436 6.03 11.32 10.61
CA TRP A 436 6.52 10.38 9.60
C TRP A 436 7.72 9.55 10.06
N PHE A 437 8.65 10.15 10.82
CA PHE A 437 9.82 9.43 11.30
C PHE A 437 9.42 8.34 12.28
N GLN A 438 8.49 8.63 13.22
CA GLN A 438 7.94 7.63 14.12
C GLN A 438 7.08 6.59 13.38
N TYR A 439 6.26 7.03 12.42
CA TYR A 439 5.44 6.14 11.60
C TYR A 439 6.29 5.08 10.89
N TRP A 440 7.40 5.47 10.25
CA TRP A 440 8.30 4.52 9.58
C TRP A 440 9.03 3.58 10.56
N ARG A 441 9.24 3.99 11.82
CA ARG A 441 9.73 3.08 12.86
C ARG A 441 8.72 1.96 13.12
N HIS A 442 7.45 2.30 13.32
CA HIS A 442 6.38 1.32 13.50
C HIS A 442 6.19 0.47 12.26
N TYR A 443 6.21 1.07 11.06
CA TYR A 443 6.10 0.35 9.78
C TYR A 443 7.21 -0.72 9.66
N CYS A 444 8.48 -0.34 9.82
CA CYS A 444 9.59 -1.28 9.71
C CYS A 444 9.53 -2.38 10.80
N THR A 445 9.07 -2.04 12.01
CA THR A 445 8.89 -3.01 13.10
C THR A 445 7.78 -4.00 12.76
N GLY A 446 6.65 -3.51 12.25
CA GLY A 446 5.52 -4.30 11.79
C GLY A 446 5.86 -5.19 10.59
N ALA A 447 6.68 -4.71 9.65
CA ALA A 447 7.18 -5.55 8.57
C ALA A 447 8.00 -6.74 9.09
N LYS A 448 8.83 -6.54 10.12
CA LYS A 448 9.57 -7.60 10.80
C LYS A 448 8.63 -8.57 11.53
N GLN A 449 7.72 -8.04 12.33
CA GLN A 449 6.86 -8.83 13.21
C GLN A 449 5.71 -9.53 12.48
N PHE A 450 4.95 -8.83 11.65
CA PHE A 450 3.70 -9.34 11.07
C PHE A 450 3.89 -9.96 9.69
N LEU A 451 4.73 -9.38 8.83
CA LEU A 451 4.97 -9.94 7.48
C LEU A 451 5.96 -11.07 7.50
N LEU A 452 7.12 -10.85 8.15
CA LEU A 452 8.21 -11.82 8.20
C LEU A 452 8.09 -12.80 9.37
N ARG A 453 7.21 -12.52 10.34
CA ARG A 453 7.03 -13.34 11.56
C ARG A 453 8.35 -13.56 12.31
N GLU A 454 9.21 -12.54 12.28
CA GLU A 454 10.49 -12.55 12.96
C GLU A 454 10.35 -12.06 14.39
N ASP A 455 11.15 -12.62 15.28
CA ASP A 455 11.16 -12.26 16.69
C ASP A 455 11.92 -10.94 16.90
N LEU A 456 11.27 -9.97 17.55
CA LEU A 456 11.87 -8.68 17.88
C LEU A 456 13.05 -8.83 18.85
N ALA A 457 13.09 -9.87 19.69
CA ALA A 457 14.20 -10.13 20.60
C ALA A 457 15.52 -10.43 19.85
N ARG A 458 15.45 -10.86 18.58
CA ARG A 458 16.64 -11.18 17.76
C ARG A 458 17.27 -9.97 17.07
N THR A 459 16.71 -8.77 17.26
CA THR A 459 17.16 -7.52 16.64
C THR A 459 18.67 -7.28 16.80
N ALA A 460 19.24 -7.48 18.00
CA ALA A 460 20.68 -7.28 18.24
C ALA A 460 21.57 -8.24 17.42
N LYS A 461 21.15 -9.51 17.29
CA LYS A 461 21.85 -10.51 16.46
C LYS A 461 21.77 -10.14 14.98
N CYS A 462 20.60 -9.70 14.50
CA CYS A 462 20.44 -9.21 13.13
C CYS A 462 21.31 -7.99 12.84
N ARG A 463 21.40 -7.05 13.79
CA ARG A 463 22.24 -5.86 13.67
C ARG A 463 23.72 -6.22 13.53
N THR A 464 24.18 -7.22 14.28
CA THR A 464 25.55 -7.75 14.15
C THR A 464 25.80 -8.30 12.74
N ARG A 465 24.82 -9.03 12.18
CA ARG A 465 24.89 -9.51 10.79
C ARG A 465 24.95 -8.34 9.79
N TYR A 466 24.12 -7.31 9.95
CA TYR A 466 24.15 -6.13 9.08
C TYR A 466 25.52 -5.45 9.09
N LEU A 467 26.11 -5.25 10.28
CA LEU A 467 27.44 -4.66 10.40
C LEU A 467 28.52 -5.51 9.73
N ARG A 468 28.44 -6.85 9.83
CA ARG A 468 29.33 -7.76 9.09
C ARG A 468 29.17 -7.61 7.58
N LEU A 469 27.92 -7.60 7.09
CA LEU A 469 27.63 -7.39 5.66
C LEU A 469 28.13 -6.03 5.17
N LYS A 470 28.00 -4.97 5.98
CA LYS A 470 28.54 -3.64 5.70
C LYS A 470 30.06 -3.68 5.56
N ARG A 471 30.76 -4.34 6.49
CA ARG A 471 32.21 -4.51 6.43
C ARG A 471 32.64 -5.28 5.18
N ILE A 472 31.98 -6.40 4.88
CA ILE A 472 32.25 -7.19 3.67
C ILE A 472 32.07 -6.32 2.42
N GLN A 473 30.96 -5.60 2.32
CA GLN A 473 30.69 -4.71 1.19
C GLN A 473 31.75 -3.62 1.05
N ASN A 474 32.16 -2.98 2.15
CA ASN A 474 33.20 -1.96 2.14
C ASN A 474 34.54 -2.55 1.69
N ILE A 475 34.93 -3.72 2.21
CA ILE A 475 36.17 -4.41 1.81
C ILE A 475 36.14 -4.71 0.31
N LEU A 476 35.03 -5.28 -0.20
CA LEU A 476 34.87 -5.56 -1.62
C LEU A 476 34.99 -4.28 -2.46
N TYR A 477 34.29 -3.21 -2.05
CA TYR A 477 34.33 -1.92 -2.74
C TYR A 477 35.74 -1.32 -2.80
N PHE A 478 36.44 -1.22 -1.67
CA PHE A 478 37.81 -0.70 -1.63
C PHE A 478 38.80 -1.60 -2.38
N THR A 479 38.62 -2.93 -2.33
CA THR A 479 39.44 -3.87 -3.10
C THR A 479 39.22 -3.69 -4.61
N THR A 480 37.98 -3.54 -5.06
CA THR A 480 37.68 -3.26 -6.47
C THR A 480 38.30 -1.94 -6.92
N ILE A 481 38.19 -0.87 -6.11
CA ILE A 481 38.86 0.40 -6.41
C ILE A 481 40.37 0.22 -6.52
N ALA A 482 41.00 -0.46 -5.56
CA ALA A 482 42.44 -0.71 -5.57
C ALA A 482 42.88 -1.51 -6.82
N LEU A 483 42.09 -2.51 -7.24
CA LEU A 483 42.34 -3.28 -8.45
C LEU A 483 42.18 -2.45 -9.72
N VAL A 484 41.14 -1.61 -9.81
CA VAL A 484 40.94 -0.70 -10.94
C VAL A 484 42.08 0.30 -11.05
N ILE A 485 42.46 0.92 -9.92
CA ILE A 485 43.65 1.79 -9.85
C ILE A 485 44.87 1.01 -10.33
N LYS A 486 45.16 -0.16 -9.76
CA LYS A 486 46.30 -0.99 -10.20
C LYS A 486 46.26 -1.25 -11.71
N LEU A 487 45.13 -1.67 -12.27
CA LEU A 487 45.00 -1.97 -13.71
C LEU A 487 45.22 -0.74 -14.60
N VAL A 488 44.63 0.41 -14.25
CA VAL A 488 44.81 1.68 -14.98
C VAL A 488 46.27 2.14 -14.91
N PHE A 489 46.89 2.07 -13.72
CA PHE A 489 48.28 2.45 -13.50
C PHE A 489 49.29 1.47 -14.10
N PHE A 490 48.95 0.19 -14.27
CA PHE A 490 49.80 -0.80 -14.93
C PHE A 490 49.70 -0.72 -16.46
N LYS A 491 48.53 -0.39 -17.03
CA LYS A 491 48.35 -0.35 -18.48
C LYS A 491 48.67 0.98 -19.16
N SER A 492 48.71 2.10 -18.43
CA SER A 492 48.95 3.42 -19.05
C SER A 492 50.13 4.16 -18.43
N PHE A 493 51.25 4.19 -19.15
CA PHE A 493 52.44 4.97 -18.79
C PHE A 493 52.14 6.48 -18.73
N LYS A 494 51.24 6.97 -19.61
CA LYS A 494 50.79 8.36 -19.63
C LYS A 494 49.97 8.74 -18.38
N ILE A 495 49.04 7.88 -17.95
CA ILE A 495 48.24 8.13 -16.73
C ILE A 495 49.12 8.06 -15.48
N ARG A 496 50.08 7.13 -15.44
CA ARG A 496 51.08 7.05 -14.37
C ARG A 496 51.90 8.34 -14.27
N GLY A 497 52.33 8.90 -15.41
CA GLY A 497 53.04 10.18 -15.48
C GLY A 497 52.20 11.37 -15.00
N ILE A 498 50.94 11.48 -15.46
CA ILE A 498 50.02 12.56 -15.05
C ILE A 498 49.75 12.50 -13.54
N PHE A 499 49.49 11.32 -12.98
CA PHE A 499 49.25 11.17 -11.54
C PHE A 499 50.48 11.53 -10.71
N LEU A 500 51.68 11.05 -11.11
CA LEU A 500 52.92 11.41 -10.42
C LEU A 500 53.20 12.92 -10.50
N ALA A 501 52.86 13.58 -11.60
CA ALA A 501 52.98 15.03 -11.75
C ALA A 501 52.01 15.78 -10.80
N ILE A 502 50.74 15.37 -10.75
CA ILE A 502 49.74 15.93 -9.81
C ILE A 502 50.17 15.70 -8.36
N PHE A 503 50.66 14.51 -8.03
CA PHE A 503 51.11 14.16 -6.69
C PHE A 503 52.35 14.95 -6.27
N ARG A 504 53.31 15.16 -7.19
CA ARG A 504 54.46 16.04 -6.99
C ARG A 504 54.03 17.50 -6.79
N LEU A 505 53.08 17.99 -7.56
CA LEU A 505 52.51 19.33 -7.40
C LEU A 505 51.82 19.48 -6.04
N PHE A 506 51.04 18.47 -5.62
CA PHE A 506 50.40 18.47 -4.30
C PHE A 506 51.42 18.49 -3.16
N PHE A 507 52.46 17.65 -3.21
CA PHE A 507 53.51 17.65 -2.19
C PHE A 507 54.40 18.89 -2.23
N ALA A 508 54.65 19.48 -3.40
CA ALA A 508 55.35 20.76 -3.52
C ALA A 508 54.52 21.93 -2.96
N ALA A 509 53.19 21.91 -3.17
CA ALA A 509 52.28 22.87 -2.57
C ALA A 509 52.21 22.68 -1.05
N LEU A 510 52.13 21.44 -0.58
CA LEU A 510 52.10 21.11 0.84
C LEU A 510 53.44 21.47 1.53
N SER A 511 54.59 21.19 0.91
CA SER A 511 55.90 21.56 1.45
C SER A 511 56.11 23.07 1.45
N SER A 512 55.65 23.78 0.40
CA SER A 512 55.63 25.24 0.38
C SER A 512 54.71 25.82 1.46
N LEU A 513 53.56 25.20 1.71
CA LEU A 513 52.63 25.61 2.76
C LEU A 513 53.23 25.39 4.15
N VAL A 514 53.84 24.22 4.40
CA VAL A 514 54.55 23.90 5.65
C VAL A 514 55.73 24.85 5.88
N ALA A 515 56.49 25.17 4.82
CA ALA A 515 57.59 26.13 4.90
C ALA A 515 57.11 27.57 5.19
N LYS A 516 55.98 28.00 4.61
CA LYS A 516 55.36 29.30 4.89
C LYS A 516 54.74 29.38 6.29
N LEU A 517 54.27 28.26 6.84
CA LEU A 517 53.68 28.19 8.18
C LEU A 517 54.72 28.03 9.30
N GLY A 518 56.03 28.03 9.00
CA GLY A 518 57.09 28.04 10.01
C GLY A 518 57.20 26.77 10.87
N LEU A 519 56.47 25.70 10.52
CA LEU A 519 56.50 24.42 11.23
C LEU A 519 57.75 23.62 10.84
N ARG A 520 58.92 24.02 11.36
CA ARG A 520 60.08 23.12 11.42
C ARG A 520 59.80 22.07 12.50
N ALA A 521 59.70 20.80 12.09
CA ALA A 521 59.75 19.68 13.01
C ALA A 521 61.09 19.72 13.77
N LYS A 522 61.03 19.70 15.10
CA LYS A 522 62.15 19.31 15.96
C LYS A 522 62.34 17.80 15.88
#